data_AF-A0A2N8U2K9-F1
#
_entry.id   AF-A0A2N8U2K9-F1
#
_cell.length_a   1.000
_cell.length_b   1.000
_cell.length_c   1.000
_cell.angle_alpha   90.00
_cell.angle_beta   90.00
_cell.angle_gamma   90.00
#
_symmetry.space_group_name_H-M   'P 1'
#
loop_
_entity.id
_entity.type
_entity.pdbx_description
1 polymer ?
#
loop_
_entity_poly.entity_id
_entity_poly.type
_entity_poly.pdbx_seq_one_letter_code
_entity_poly.pdbx_strand_id
1 'polypeptide(L)'
;MNFLSTAFGINERVSVTEKALLNLINNAVSEIKGIKLANVPRITFLPDQSNATFIIDVKIKKNYSLKTTIEGLREEITKNFETLLDFKPHNIRICFVEFY
;
A
#
# COMPACT_ATOMS: atom_id res chain seq x y z
N MET A 1 9.46 16.93 -5.05
CA MET A 1 8.15 16.56 -4.46
C MET A 1 7.75 15.23 -5.08
N ASN A 2 7.51 14.20 -4.27
CA ASN A 2 7.19 12.86 -4.78
C ASN A 2 5.68 12.70 -4.96
N PHE A 3 5.26 12.35 -6.18
CA PHE A 3 3.86 12.14 -6.51
C PHE A 3 3.73 11.07 -7.60
N LEU A 4 2.53 10.52 -7.69
CA LEU A 4 2.11 9.60 -8.72
C LEU A 4 1.10 10.31 -9.62
N SER A 5 1.32 10.31 -10.93
CA SER A 5 0.36 10.85 -11.88
C SER A 5 -0.52 9.73 -12.42
N THR A 6 -1.81 9.73 -12.04
CA THR A 6 -2.81 8.79 -12.57
C THR A 6 -3.76 9.52 -13.51
N ALA A 7 -4.27 8.79 -14.51
CA ALA A 7 -5.36 9.28 -15.35
C ALA A 7 -6.65 9.30 -14.52
N PHE A 8 -7.43 10.35 -14.67
CA PHE A 8 -8.73 10.49 -14.04
C PHE A 8 -9.72 10.90 -15.14
N GLY A 9 -10.65 10.00 -15.49
CA GLY A 9 -11.54 10.22 -16.63
C GLY A 9 -10.81 10.26 -17.99
N ILE A 10 -11.41 10.96 -18.96
CA ILE A 10 -10.99 10.89 -20.37
C ILE A 10 -9.77 11.78 -20.67
N ASN A 11 -9.64 12.92 -19.98
CA ASN A 11 -8.61 13.93 -20.30
C ASN A 11 -7.95 14.57 -19.05
N GLU A 12 -8.23 14.10 -17.84
CA GLU A 12 -7.68 14.69 -16.62
C GLU A 12 -6.59 13.80 -16.04
N ARG A 13 -5.63 14.44 -15.37
CA ARG A 13 -4.58 13.75 -14.62
C ARG A 13 -4.56 14.29 -13.21
N VAL A 14 -4.55 13.38 -12.25
CA VAL A 14 -4.45 13.72 -10.83
C VAL A 14 -3.07 13.31 -10.34
N SER A 15 -2.45 14.20 -9.57
CA SER A 15 -1.19 13.93 -8.89
C SER A 15 -1.47 13.52 -7.44
N VAL A 16 -1.26 12.25 -7.14
CA VAL A 16 -1.43 11.69 -5.81
C VAL A 16 -0.12 11.83 -5.05
N THR A 17 -0.13 12.62 -3.98
CA THR A 17 1.07 12.85 -3.17
C THR A 17 1.47 11.60 -2.40
N GLU A 18 2.77 11.47 -2.11
CA GLU A 18 3.28 10.39 -1.26
C GLU A 18 2.52 10.26 0.07
N LYS A 19 2.14 11.39 0.68
CA LYS A 19 1.35 11.42 1.92
C LYS A 19 -0.02 10.75 1.76
N ALA A 20 -0.70 10.98 0.65
CA ALA A 20 -1.99 10.34 0.38
C ALA A 20 -1.83 8.82 0.22
N LEU A 21 -0.78 8.37 -0.48
CA LEU A 21 -0.47 6.95 -0.63
C LEU A 21 -0.15 6.28 0.71
N LEU A 22 0.61 6.96 1.57
CA LEU A 22 0.89 6.47 2.93
C LEU A 22 -0.38 6.35 3.77
N ASN A 23 -1.31 7.31 3.66
CA ASN A 23 -2.60 7.23 4.35
C ASN A 23 -3.45 6.05 3.85
N LEU A 24 -3.44 5.76 2.55
CA LEU A 24 -4.14 4.60 1.99
C LEU A 24 -3.59 3.29 2.56
N ILE A 25 -2.27 3.17 2.68
CA ILE A 25 -1.65 1.98 3.29
C ILE A 25 -2.01 1.88 4.77
N ASN A 26 -1.97 2.99 5.52
CA ASN A 26 -2.34 3.01 6.93
C ASN A 26 -3.79 2.55 7.14
N ASN A 27 -4.71 3.02 6.29
CA ASN A 27 -6.11 2.61 6.32
C ASN A 27 -6.27 1.11 6.00
N ALA A 28 -5.58 0.62 4.97
CA ALA A 28 -5.61 -0.81 4.62
C ALA A 28 -5.10 -1.70 5.77
N VAL A 29 -4.07 -1.26 6.50
CA VAL A 29 -3.56 -1.99 7.66
C VAL A 29 -4.56 -1.97 8.83
N SER A 30 -5.28 -0.86 9.04
CA SER A 30 -6.26 -0.77 10.15
C SER A 30 -7.49 -1.65 9.96
N GLU A 31 -7.85 -1.99 8.73
CA GLU A 31 -8.97 -2.90 8.43
C GLU A 31 -8.65 -4.36 8.78
N ILE A 32 -7.36 -4.71 8.90
CA ILE A 32 -6.95 -6.09 9.15
C ILE A 32 -6.62 -6.30 10.61
N LYS A 33 -7.31 -7.27 11.21
CA LYS A 33 -7.06 -7.64 12.61
C LYS A 33 -5.75 -8.39 12.74
N GLY A 34 -4.98 -8.06 13.78
CA GLY A 34 -3.77 -8.78 14.14
C GLY A 34 -2.54 -8.41 13.30
N ILE A 35 -2.56 -7.27 12.62
CA ILE A 35 -1.39 -6.70 11.93
C ILE A 35 -1.15 -5.27 12.40
N LYS A 36 0.11 -4.84 12.41
CA LYS A 36 0.50 -3.45 12.56
C LYS A 36 1.77 -3.16 11.78
N LEU A 37 1.96 -1.90 11.41
CA LEU A 37 3.20 -1.45 10.77
C LEU A 37 4.36 -1.51 11.77
N ALA A 38 5.50 -2.03 11.31
CA ALA A 38 6.75 -2.00 12.05
C ALA A 38 7.49 -0.66 11.84
N ASN A 39 7.43 -0.14 10.62
CA ASN A 39 8.06 1.10 10.18
C ASN A 39 7.11 1.88 9.26
N VAL A 40 7.43 3.15 9.00
CA VAL A 40 6.77 3.92 7.94
C VAL A 40 7.00 3.20 6.60
N PRO A 41 5.95 2.91 5.81
CA PRO A 41 6.08 2.30 4.50
C PRO A 41 7.02 3.09 3.60
N ARG A 42 7.86 2.40 2.83
CA ARG A 42 8.75 3.03 1.85
C ARG A 42 8.09 2.96 0.48
N ILE A 43 8.07 4.08 -0.23
CA ILE A 43 7.49 4.19 -1.57
C ILE A 43 8.61 4.52 -2.55
N THR A 44 8.71 3.74 -3.63
CA THR A 44 9.66 3.99 -4.72
C THR A 44 8.87 4.22 -6.00
N PHE A 45 8.88 5.45 -6.50
CA PHE A 45 8.20 5.82 -7.73
C PHE A 45 9.00 5.34 -8.95
N LEU A 46 8.32 4.98 -10.03
CA LEU A 46 8.97 4.76 -11.31
C LEU A 46 9.60 6.07 -11.83
N PRO A 47 10.62 5.99 -12.70
CA PRO A 47 11.30 7.20 -13.23
C PRO A 47 10.36 8.18 -13.93
N ASP A 48 9.27 7.68 -14.50
CA ASP A 48 8.24 8.45 -15.21
C ASP A 48 7.06 8.88 -14.31
N GLN A 49 7.10 8.56 -13.01
CA GLN A 49 6.05 8.84 -12.02
C GLN A 49 4.66 8.26 -12.35
N SER A 50 4.59 7.30 -13.28
CA SER A 50 3.32 6.65 -13.66
C SER A 50 2.87 5.61 -12.64
N ASN A 51 3.80 5.06 -11.87
CA ASN A 51 3.54 3.98 -10.92
C ASN A 51 4.50 4.03 -9.72
N ALA A 52 4.27 3.18 -8.73
CA ALA A 52 5.09 3.06 -7.54
C ALA A 52 5.17 1.62 -7.02
N THR A 53 6.31 1.31 -6.40
CA THR A 53 6.55 0.12 -5.59
C THR A 53 6.41 0.47 -4.12
N PHE A 54 5.69 -0.37 -3.38
CA PHE A 54 5.45 -0.20 -1.95
C PHE A 54 6.19 -1.28 -1.17
N ILE A 55 6.96 -0.86 -0.16
CA ILE A 55 7.65 -1.76 0.77
C ILE A 55 7.09 -1.52 2.16
N ILE A 56 6.47 -2.55 2.72
CA ILE A 56 5.67 -2.46 3.94
C ILE A 56 6.21 -3.46 4.95
N ASP A 57 6.83 -2.95 6.00
CA ASP A 57 7.35 -3.76 7.09
C ASP A 57 6.24 -3.96 8.13
N VAL A 58 5.87 -5.21 8.42
CA VAL A 58 4.71 -5.54 9.26
C VAL A 58 5.07 -6.46 10.42
N LYS A 59 4.39 -6.25 11.55
CA LYS A 59 4.37 -7.16 12.70
C LYS A 59 3.00 -7.82 12.76
N ILE A 60 2.97 -9.10 13.11
CA ILE A 60 1.72 -9.87 13.16
C ILE A 60 1.48 -10.36 14.59
N LYS A 61 0.24 -10.30 15.05
CA LYS A 61 -0.12 -10.73 16.39
C LYS A 61 0.13 -12.23 16.55
N LYS A 62 0.61 -12.65 17.72
CA LYS A 62 0.72 -14.08 18.06
C LYS A 62 -0.63 -14.78 17.86
N ASN A 63 -0.57 -16.02 17.39
CA ASN A 63 -1.73 -16.87 17.06
C ASN A 63 -2.52 -16.47 15.78
N TYR A 64 -2.06 -15.48 15.02
CA TYR A 64 -2.58 -15.21 13.67
C TYR A 64 -1.75 -15.92 12.61
N SER A 65 -2.41 -16.37 11.54
CA SER A 65 -1.75 -17.00 10.39
C SER A 65 -0.98 -15.96 9.58
N LEU A 66 0.35 -16.10 9.54
CA LEU A 66 1.25 -15.25 8.74
C LEU A 66 0.77 -15.15 7.28
N LYS A 67 0.48 -16.30 6.67
CA LYS A 67 0.05 -16.38 5.27
C LYS A 67 -1.24 -15.60 5.03
N THR A 68 -2.28 -15.93 5.80
CA THR A 68 -3.62 -15.34 5.64
C THR A 68 -3.61 -13.84 5.93
N THR A 69 -2.84 -13.40 6.93
CA THR A 69 -2.73 -11.98 7.28
C THR A 69 -1.98 -11.18 6.23
N ILE A 70 -0.91 -11.73 5.63
CA ILE A 70 -0.18 -11.07 4.53
C ILE A 70 -1.02 -11.04 3.24
N GLU A 71 -1.68 -12.14 2.89
CA GLU A 71 -2.55 -12.22 1.71
C GLU A 71 -3.70 -11.21 1.83
N GLY A 72 -4.37 -11.17 2.99
CA GLY A 72 -5.42 -10.18 3.24
C GLY A 72 -4.91 -8.74 3.13
N LEU A 73 -3.71 -8.43 3.62
CA LEU A 73 -3.14 -7.08 3.48
C LEU A 73 -2.88 -6.72 2.03
N ARG A 74 -2.36 -7.65 1.24
CA ARG A 74 -2.13 -7.42 -0.19
C ARG A 74 -3.44 -7.15 -0.92
N GLU A 75 -4.47 -7.93 -0.63
CA GLU A 75 -5.80 -7.78 -1.22
C GLU A 75 -6.42 -6.42 -0.85
N GLU A 76 -6.37 -6.05 0.41
CA GLU A 76 -6.97 -4.79 0.89
C GLU A 76 -6.25 -3.55 0.32
N ILE A 77 -4.92 -3.59 0.24
CA ILE A 77 -4.15 -2.54 -0.44
C ILE A 77 -4.53 -2.47 -1.91
N THR A 78 -4.54 -3.61 -2.61
CA THR A 78 -4.86 -3.63 -4.05
C THR A 78 -6.26 -3.07 -4.30
N LYS A 79 -7.25 -3.53 -3.53
CA LYS A 79 -8.63 -3.06 -3.61
C LYS A 79 -8.77 -1.56 -3.35
N ASN A 80 -8.11 -1.03 -2.32
CA ASN A 80 -8.20 0.40 -2.00
C ASN A 80 -7.57 1.27 -3.08
N PHE A 81 -6.46 0.83 -3.68
CA PHE A 81 -5.80 1.55 -4.76
C PHE A 81 -6.61 1.47 -6.07
N GLU A 82 -7.16 0.31 -6.41
CA GLU A 82 -8.03 0.16 -7.59
C GLU A 82 -9.32 0.97 -7.43
N THR A 83 -9.98 0.92 -6.26
CA THR A 83 -11.27 1.59 -6.03
C THR A 83 -11.14 3.13 -6.02
N LEU A 84 -10.06 3.65 -5.44
CA LEU A 84 -9.93 5.09 -5.20
C LEU A 84 -9.14 5.82 -6.29
N LEU A 85 -8.18 5.13 -6.92
CA LEU A 85 -7.24 5.74 -7.84
C LEU A 85 -7.28 5.13 -9.25
N ASP A 86 -8.16 4.13 -9.48
CA ASP A 86 -8.21 3.31 -10.71
C ASP A 86 -6.82 2.82 -11.12
N PHE A 87 -6.06 2.41 -10.10
CA PHE A 87 -4.62 2.21 -10.22
C PHE A 87 -4.20 0.94 -9.52
N LYS A 88 -3.41 0.14 -10.24
CA LYS A 88 -2.77 -1.05 -9.69
C LYS A 88 -1.29 -0.77 -9.41
N PRO A 89 -0.85 -0.93 -8.14
CA PRO A 89 0.57 -0.84 -7.79
C PRO A 89 1.43 -1.77 -8.65
N HIS A 90 2.57 -1.26 -9.11
CA HIS A 90 3.55 -2.03 -9.88
C HIS A 90 4.06 -3.21 -9.06
N ASN A 91 4.34 -2.98 -7.78
CA ASN A 91 4.79 -4.02 -6.86
C ASN A 91 4.42 -3.68 -5.41
N ILE A 92 4.01 -4.70 -4.65
CA ILE A 92 3.73 -4.61 -3.21
C ILE A 92 4.58 -5.66 -2.50
N ARG A 93 5.65 -5.21 -1.84
CA ARG A 93 6.54 -6.04 -1.04
C ARG A 93 6.17 -5.91 0.44
N ILE A 94 5.62 -6.99 1.01
CA ILE A 94 5.31 -7.08 2.43
C ILE A 94 6.44 -7.84 3.12
N CYS A 95 7.08 -7.22 4.10
CA CYS A 95 8.19 -7.78 4.87
C CYS A 95 7.72 -8.10 6.28
N PHE A 96 7.68 -9.40 6.62
CA PHE A 96 7.43 -9.82 7.99
C PHE A 96 8.65 -9.53 8.86
N VAL A 97 8.44 -8.80 9.97
CA VAL A 97 9.51 -8.43 10.92
C VAL A 97 9.51 -9.35 12.13
N GLU A 98 8.39 -9.42 12.85
CA GLU A 98 8.27 -10.23 14.07
C GLU A 98 6.81 -10.46 14.47
N PHE A 99 6.62 -11.36 15.43
CA PHE A 99 5.34 -11.52 16.12
C PHE A 99 5.24 -10.60 17.35
N TYR A 100 4.03 -10.10 17.66
CA TYR A 100 3.75 -9.32 18.88
C TYR A 100 2.61 -9.91 19.72
#